data_AF-A0A8C3L223-F1
#
_entry.id   AF-A0A8C3L223-F1
#
_cell.length_a   1.000
_cell.length_b   1.000
_cell.length_c   1.000
_cell.angle_alpha   90.00
_cell.angle_beta   90.00
_cell.angle_gamma   90.00
#
_symmetry.space_group_name_H-M   'P 1'
#
loop_
_entity.id
_entity.type
_entity.pdbx_description
1 polymer ?
#
loop_
_entity_poly.entity_id
_entity_poly.type
_entity_poly.pdbx_seq_one_letter_code
_entity_poly.pdbx_strand_id
1 'polypeptide(L)'
;MQSREAMKHPKPRARRAAEKPQHFQGTEAQEDIPVPRFRRRGGESERSFVCRMEREVQHVLVLSKNQVQREPEKEATAPQKSQRKKEFQNKKLDKLRKKKEEKKEALLEKSLFQDPVAFGEVVTEPPTITSRPRSGGPTEKAGRKRLLLTPHLGQSRAAPTVPVSLARQRIVQEERARVIQAYRDIQRRKQQQRDAARGGTQPSSRVPG
;
A
#
# COMPACT_ATOMS: atom_id res chain seq x y z
N MET A 1 -55.30 53.58 27.89
CA MET A 1 -54.53 53.77 29.14
C MET A 1 -55.19 52.95 30.24
N GLN A 2 -54.44 52.16 30.99
CA GLN A 2 -54.98 51.40 32.14
C GLN A 2 -55.05 52.35 33.34
N SER A 3 -56.19 52.40 34.04
CA SER A 3 -56.44 53.33 35.13
C SER A 3 -55.56 53.04 36.35
N ARG A 4 -55.17 54.10 37.08
CA ARG A 4 -54.22 54.08 38.22
C ARG A 4 -54.65 53.16 39.37
N GLU A 5 -55.94 52.83 39.45
CA GLU A 5 -56.51 51.87 40.40
C GLU A 5 -56.09 50.41 40.13
N ALA A 6 -55.88 50.03 38.87
CA ALA A 6 -55.47 48.66 38.52
C ALA A 6 -54.04 48.31 38.99
N MET A 7 -53.23 49.31 39.35
CA MET A 7 -51.87 49.15 39.88
C MET A 7 -51.82 48.91 41.39
N LYS A 8 -52.91 49.17 42.12
CA LYS A 8 -52.92 49.10 43.60
C LYS A 8 -53.17 47.69 44.13
N HIS A 9 -53.75 46.82 43.31
CA HIS A 9 -54.05 45.42 43.66
C HIS A 9 -53.65 44.48 42.50
N PRO A 10 -52.38 44.03 42.43
CA PRO A 10 -52.02 43.03 41.42
C PRO A 10 -52.73 41.71 41.73
N LYS A 11 -53.61 41.26 40.83
CA LYS A 11 -54.25 39.93 40.93
C LYS A 11 -53.15 38.86 40.93
N PRO A 12 -53.13 37.91 41.87
CA PRO A 12 -52.17 36.81 41.82
C PRO A 12 -52.43 35.97 40.58
N ARG A 13 -51.45 35.93 39.66
CA ARG A 13 -51.47 35.00 38.52
C ARG A 13 -51.48 33.57 39.06
N ALA A 14 -52.50 32.79 38.71
CA ALA A 14 -52.50 31.36 38.93
C ALA A 14 -51.25 30.76 38.27
N ARG A 15 -50.35 30.18 39.08
CA ARG A 15 -49.21 29.42 38.58
C ARG A 15 -49.79 28.20 37.86
N ARG A 16 -49.70 28.17 36.53
CA ARG A 16 -49.82 26.90 35.80
C ARG A 16 -48.66 26.04 36.27
N ALA A 17 -48.97 24.92 36.92
CA ALA A 17 -47.98 23.89 37.17
C ALA A 17 -47.43 23.46 35.82
N ALA A 18 -46.15 23.76 35.57
CA ALA A 18 -45.44 23.20 34.43
C ALA A 18 -45.36 21.69 34.66
N GLU A 19 -46.13 20.92 33.90
CA GLU A 19 -45.89 19.50 33.75
C GLU A 19 -44.46 19.33 33.23
N LYS A 20 -43.64 18.60 33.99
CA LYS A 20 -42.26 18.30 33.62
C LYS A 20 -42.27 17.60 32.25
N PRO A 21 -41.50 18.05 31.25
CA PRO A 21 -41.29 17.23 30.07
C PRO A 21 -40.68 15.91 30.51
N GLN A 22 -41.36 14.80 30.20
CA GLN A 22 -40.77 13.48 30.37
C GLN A 22 -39.48 13.46 29.56
N HIS A 23 -38.42 13.12 30.29
CA HIS A 23 -37.07 12.97 29.80
C HIS A 23 -37.06 11.95 28.65
N PHE A 24 -37.06 12.42 27.40
CA PHE A 24 -36.64 11.61 26.27
C PHE A 24 -35.12 11.45 26.40
N GLN A 25 -34.70 10.37 27.05
CA GLN A 25 -33.32 9.90 27.01
C GLN A 25 -33.10 9.15 25.70
N GLY A 26 -32.02 9.48 24.99
CA GLY A 26 -31.35 8.54 24.09
C GLY A 26 -31.51 8.80 22.59
N THR A 27 -31.01 9.94 22.12
CA THR A 27 -30.37 9.98 20.79
C THR A 27 -29.07 9.18 20.88
N GLU A 28 -29.12 7.85 20.68
CA GLU A 28 -27.96 6.98 20.39
C GLU A 28 -28.36 5.50 20.13
N ALA A 29 -29.62 5.11 20.30
CA ALA A 29 -30.11 3.74 20.08
C ALA A 29 -31.13 3.64 18.94
N GLN A 30 -30.85 4.23 17.77
CA GLN A 30 -31.77 4.23 16.62
C GLN A 30 -32.06 2.83 16.03
N GLU A 31 -31.43 1.77 16.54
CA GLU A 31 -31.59 0.43 15.99
C GLU A 31 -32.63 -0.40 16.76
N ASP A 32 -32.72 -0.32 18.08
CA ASP A 32 -33.51 -1.27 18.86
C ASP A 32 -34.94 -0.79 19.14
N ILE A 33 -35.93 -1.66 18.88
CA ILE A 33 -37.35 -1.34 19.15
C ILE A 33 -37.55 -1.25 20.67
N PRO A 34 -38.11 -0.14 21.18
CA PRO A 34 -38.38 0.00 22.60
C PRO A 34 -39.42 -1.03 23.03
N VAL A 35 -39.11 -1.79 24.09
CA VAL A 35 -40.02 -2.82 24.65
C VAL A 35 -41.07 -2.14 25.54
N PRO A 36 -42.37 -2.14 25.17
CA PRO A 36 -43.40 -1.51 25.98
C PRO A 36 -43.63 -2.27 27.30
N ARG A 37 -43.80 -1.52 28.41
CA ARG A 37 -44.14 -2.10 29.71
C ARG A 37 -45.66 -2.13 29.90
N PHE A 38 -46.28 -3.29 29.72
CA PHE A 38 -47.73 -3.45 29.87
C PHE A 38 -48.14 -3.59 31.33
N ARG A 39 -48.49 -2.47 31.95
CA ARG A 39 -49.14 -2.41 33.27
C ARG A 39 -50.38 -1.53 33.21
N ARG A 40 -51.46 -1.96 33.86
CA ARG A 40 -52.69 -1.16 33.99
C ARG A 40 -52.40 0.09 34.81
N ARG A 41 -52.78 1.26 34.29
CA ARG A 41 -52.58 2.54 34.99
C ARG A 41 -53.65 2.73 36.06
N GLY A 42 -53.36 3.52 37.08
CA GLY A 42 -54.38 3.89 38.08
C GLY A 42 -55.54 4.64 37.40
N GLY A 43 -56.77 4.17 37.59
CA GLY A 43 -57.97 4.74 36.97
C GLY A 43 -58.27 4.29 35.53
N GLU A 44 -57.47 3.39 34.95
CA GLU A 44 -57.74 2.82 33.63
C GLU A 44 -58.73 1.65 33.72
N SER A 45 -59.79 1.69 32.90
CA SER A 45 -60.70 0.55 32.76
C SER A 45 -60.03 -0.61 32.04
N GLU A 46 -60.51 -1.84 32.26
CA GLU A 46 -59.92 -3.04 31.63
C GLU A 46 -59.96 -2.97 30.10
N ARG A 47 -61.07 -2.50 29.53
CA ARG A 47 -61.18 -2.31 28.08
C ARG A 47 -60.18 -1.29 27.55
N SER A 48 -59.99 -0.17 28.24
CA SER A 48 -59.01 0.84 27.86
C SER A 48 -57.58 0.31 27.89
N PHE A 49 -57.25 -0.51 28.89
CA PHE A 49 -55.96 -1.18 28.99
C PHE A 49 -55.70 -2.13 27.82
N VAL A 50 -56.68 -2.98 27.48
CA VAL A 50 -56.58 -3.91 26.35
C VAL A 50 -56.41 -3.15 25.03
N CYS A 51 -57.21 -2.12 24.78
CA CYS A 51 -57.07 -1.30 23.57
C CYS A 51 -55.70 -0.61 23.47
N ARG A 52 -55.14 -0.13 24.60
CA ARG A 52 -53.79 0.45 24.63
C ARG A 52 -52.74 -0.61 24.32
N MET A 53 -52.88 -1.81 24.90
CA MET A 53 -51.99 -2.94 24.64
C MET A 53 -52.01 -3.34 23.15
N GLU A 54 -53.18 -3.49 22.55
CA GLU A 54 -53.35 -3.85 21.14
C GLU A 54 -52.67 -2.86 20.19
N ARG A 55 -52.82 -1.55 20.45
CA ARG A 55 -52.19 -0.50 19.63
C ARG A 55 -50.67 -0.53 19.69
N GLU A 56 -50.10 -0.71 20.88
CA GLU A 56 -48.64 -0.81 21.08
C GLU A 56 -48.09 -2.08 20.43
N VAL A 57 -48.81 -3.20 20.52
CA VAL A 57 -48.44 -4.47 19.86
C VAL A 57 -48.43 -4.31 18.35
N GLN A 58 -49.46 -3.69 17.77
CA GLN A 58 -49.52 -3.40 16.33
C GLN A 58 -48.36 -2.49 15.91
N HIS A 59 -48.06 -1.47 16.71
CA HIS A 59 -46.96 -0.54 16.44
C HIS A 59 -45.59 -1.24 16.46
N VAL A 60 -45.30 -2.05 17.50
CA VAL A 60 -44.06 -2.84 17.60
C VAL A 60 -43.94 -3.83 16.44
N LEU A 61 -45.05 -4.48 16.05
CA LEU A 61 -45.06 -5.40 14.91
C LEU A 61 -44.70 -4.69 13.60
N VAL A 62 -45.20 -3.47 13.38
CA VAL A 62 -44.84 -2.66 12.21
C VAL A 62 -43.36 -2.29 12.23
N LEU A 63 -42.83 -1.84 13.37
CA LEU A 63 -41.42 -1.52 13.49
C LEU A 63 -40.54 -2.76 13.25
N SER A 64 -40.92 -3.92 13.78
CA SER A 64 -40.19 -5.18 13.62
C SER A 64 -40.14 -5.65 12.17
N LYS A 65 -41.25 -5.52 11.43
CA LYS A 65 -41.30 -5.85 9.99
C LYS A 65 -40.38 -4.97 9.15
N ASN A 66 -40.11 -3.75 9.61
CA ASN A 66 -39.25 -2.79 8.92
C ASN A 66 -37.79 -2.83 9.40
N GLN A 67 -37.45 -3.69 10.38
CA GLN A 67 -36.06 -3.88 10.79
C GLN A 67 -35.32 -4.79 9.84
N VAL A 68 -34.08 -4.42 9.52
CA VAL A 68 -33.13 -5.30 8.84
C VAL A 68 -32.86 -6.50 9.74
N GLN A 69 -32.89 -7.72 9.18
CA GLN A 69 -32.53 -8.92 9.92
C GLN A 69 -31.12 -8.75 10.49
N ARG A 70 -31.01 -8.70 11.81
CA ARG A 70 -29.72 -8.66 12.48
C ARG A 70 -29.09 -10.04 12.36
N GLU A 71 -27.88 -10.07 11.83
CA GLU A 71 -27.01 -11.25 11.82
C GLU A 71 -25.89 -11.00 12.84
N PRO A 72 -26.17 -11.04 14.16
CA PRO A 72 -25.18 -10.74 15.19
C PRO A 72 -24.02 -11.74 15.19
N GLU A 73 -24.21 -12.93 14.59
CA GLU A 73 -23.17 -13.96 14.44
C GLU A 73 -22.20 -13.68 13.30
N LYS A 74 -22.54 -12.78 12.36
CA LYS A 74 -21.57 -12.32 11.36
C LYS A 74 -20.78 -11.21 12.00
N GLU A 75 -19.57 -11.55 12.47
CA GLU A 75 -18.56 -10.62 12.95
C GLU A 75 -18.62 -9.33 12.14
N ALA A 76 -18.89 -8.21 12.83
CA ALA A 76 -18.84 -6.89 12.24
C ALA A 76 -17.47 -6.71 11.60
N THR A 77 -17.39 -6.89 10.28
CA THR A 77 -16.16 -6.67 9.54
C THR A 77 -15.74 -5.24 9.82
N ALA A 78 -14.62 -5.11 10.53
CA ALA A 78 -14.12 -3.82 10.99
C ALA A 78 -14.21 -2.81 9.85
N PRO A 79 -14.67 -1.57 10.11
CA PRO A 79 -15.02 -0.62 9.06
C PRO A 79 -13.89 -0.56 8.04
N GLN A 80 -14.21 -1.00 6.82
CA GLN A 80 -13.22 -1.24 5.80
C GLN A 80 -12.62 0.11 5.42
N LYS A 81 -11.46 0.42 6.01
CA LYS A 81 -10.75 1.68 5.75
C LYS A 81 -10.59 1.85 4.23
N SER A 82 -10.74 3.08 3.76
CA SER A 82 -10.52 3.40 2.34
C SER A 82 -9.16 2.86 1.88
N GLN A 83 -9.07 2.43 0.62
CA GLN A 83 -7.84 1.85 0.05
C GLN A 83 -6.62 2.74 0.32
N ARG A 84 -6.78 4.06 0.15
CA ARG A 84 -5.76 5.08 0.44
C ARG A 84 -5.26 5.05 1.89
N LYS A 85 -6.13 4.80 2.88
CA LYS A 85 -5.73 4.73 4.29
C LYS A 85 -4.94 3.45 4.59
N LYS A 86 -5.29 2.33 3.95
CA LYS A 86 -4.54 1.06 4.06
C LYS A 86 -3.14 1.21 3.48
N GLU A 87 -3.02 1.77 2.28
CA GLU A 87 -1.73 2.05 1.64
C GLU A 87 -0.85 2.98 2.49
N PHE A 88 -1.45 4.03 3.07
CA PHE A 88 -0.71 4.93 3.95
C PHE A 88 -0.17 4.22 5.20
N GLN A 89 -0.97 3.34 5.81
CA GLN A 89 -0.55 2.55 6.97
C GLN A 89 0.58 1.57 6.59
N ASN A 90 0.43 0.86 5.47
CA ASN A 90 1.46 -0.06 4.96
C ASN A 90 2.76 0.66 4.65
N LYS A 91 2.71 1.79 3.93
CA LYS A 91 3.88 2.62 3.60
C LYS A 91 4.61 3.12 4.85
N LYS A 92 3.88 3.41 5.94
CA LYS A 92 4.49 3.80 7.22
C LYS A 92 5.23 2.61 7.86
N LEU A 93 4.64 1.42 7.84
CA LEU A 93 5.28 0.20 8.35
C LEU A 93 6.53 -0.17 7.54
N ASP A 94 6.46 -0.08 6.21
CA ASP A 94 7.59 -0.40 5.34
C ASP A 94 8.77 0.55 5.56
N LYS A 95 8.51 1.85 5.77
CA LYS A 95 9.55 2.81 6.15
C LYS A 95 10.25 2.42 7.45
N LEU A 96 9.51 1.90 8.43
CA LEU A 96 10.09 1.46 9.71
C LEU A 96 10.95 0.20 9.54
N ARG A 97 10.52 -0.74 8.69
CA ARG A 97 11.29 -1.95 8.36
C ARG A 97 12.61 -1.59 7.67
N LYS A 98 12.56 -0.76 6.63
CA LYS A 98 13.75 -0.26 5.92
C LYS A 98 14.74 0.44 6.86
N LYS A 99 14.25 1.35 7.72
CA LYS A 99 15.11 1.99 8.73
C LYS A 99 15.77 1.01 9.70
N LYS A 100 15.15 -0.13 9.99
CA LYS A 100 15.76 -1.17 10.83
C LYS A 100 16.83 -1.94 10.06
N GLU A 101 16.59 -2.25 8.80
CA GLU A 101 17.57 -2.90 7.91
C GLU A 101 18.79 -2.01 7.69
N GLU A 102 18.58 -0.74 7.31
CA GLU A 102 19.66 0.26 7.15
C GLU A 102 20.48 0.43 8.42
N LYS A 103 19.85 0.41 9.61
CA LYS A 103 20.57 0.46 10.88
C LYS A 103 21.40 -0.79 11.14
N LYS A 104 20.90 -1.98 10.77
CA LYS A 104 21.66 -3.22 10.89
C LYS A 104 22.86 -3.20 9.96
N GLU A 105 22.68 -2.79 8.71
CA GLU A 105 23.76 -2.63 7.73
C GLU A 105 24.80 -1.63 8.22
N ALA A 106 24.39 -0.46 8.72
CA ALA A 106 25.31 0.54 9.27
C ALA A 106 26.09 0.05 10.50
N LEU A 107 25.49 -0.80 11.35
CA LEU A 107 26.20 -1.43 12.46
C LEU A 107 27.23 -2.45 11.97
N LEU A 108 26.87 -3.25 10.95
CA LEU A 108 27.79 -4.21 10.34
C LEU A 108 28.96 -3.50 9.66
N GLU A 109 28.71 -2.44 8.89
CA GLU A 109 29.77 -1.63 8.28
C GLU A 109 30.70 -1.03 9.34
N LYS A 110 30.15 -0.42 10.39
CA LYS A 110 30.96 0.11 11.49
C LYS A 110 31.83 -0.97 12.13
N SER A 111 31.30 -2.18 12.32
CA SER A 111 32.08 -3.29 12.86
C SER A 111 33.17 -3.77 11.90
N LEU A 112 32.94 -3.73 10.58
CA LEU A 112 33.92 -4.11 9.56
C LEU A 112 35.05 -3.09 9.41
N PHE A 113 34.76 -1.79 9.61
CA PHE A 113 35.72 -0.69 9.49
C PHE A 113 36.31 -0.22 10.82
N GLN A 114 36.01 -0.92 11.93
CA GLN A 114 36.68 -0.70 13.21
C GLN A 114 37.82 -1.70 13.35
N ASP A 115 39.05 -1.18 13.42
CA ASP A 115 40.23 -1.96 13.78
C ASP A 115 40.53 -1.71 15.27
N PRO A 116 40.32 -2.69 16.17
CA PRO A 116 40.55 -2.51 17.60
C PRO A 116 42.05 -2.50 17.89
N VAL A 117 42.62 -1.30 18.06
CA VAL A 117 44.01 -1.10 18.50
C VAL A 117 44.06 -0.89 20.02
N ALA A 118 45.03 -1.52 20.69
CA ALA A 118 45.21 -1.36 22.13
C ALA A 118 45.66 0.07 22.49
N PHE A 119 45.16 0.60 23.61
CA PHE A 119 45.52 1.94 24.07
C PHE A 119 47.01 2.01 24.43
N GLY A 120 47.78 2.85 23.74
CA GLY A 120 49.23 3.00 23.90
C GLY A 120 50.04 2.60 22.66
N GLU A 121 49.45 1.86 21.72
CA GLU A 121 50.01 1.68 20.37
C GLU A 121 49.65 2.92 19.52
N VAL A 122 50.64 3.79 19.31
CA VAL A 122 50.51 4.91 18.37
C VAL A 122 50.71 4.33 16.98
N VAL A 123 49.64 4.20 16.19
CA VAL A 123 49.75 3.94 14.75
C VAL A 123 50.26 5.23 14.09
N THR A 124 51.56 5.49 14.25
CA THR A 124 52.27 6.54 13.52
C THR A 124 52.62 6.10 12.10
N GLU A 125 52.42 4.83 11.77
CA GLU A 125 52.74 4.36 10.44
C GLU A 125 51.67 4.87 9.47
N PRO A 126 52.02 5.80 8.56
CA PRO A 126 51.08 6.19 7.53
C PRO A 126 50.67 4.93 6.76
N PRO A 127 49.40 4.80 6.34
CA PRO A 127 48.99 3.66 5.54
C PRO A 127 49.92 3.54 4.35
N THR A 128 50.73 2.48 4.34
CA THR A 128 51.61 2.18 3.23
C THR A 128 50.70 1.82 2.08
N ILE A 129 50.60 2.72 1.11
CA ILE A 129 49.94 2.45 -0.18
C ILE A 129 50.71 1.28 -0.81
N THR A 130 50.28 0.06 -0.55
CA THR A 130 50.88 -1.17 -1.11
C THR A 130 50.59 -1.29 -2.60
N SER A 131 49.65 -0.50 -3.13
CA SER A 131 49.50 -0.31 -4.57
C SER A 131 50.65 0.55 -5.06
N ARG A 132 51.75 -0.09 -5.50
CA ARG A 132 52.74 0.62 -6.32
C ARG A 132 51.97 1.33 -7.45
N PRO A 133 52.03 2.67 -7.59
CA PRO A 133 51.64 3.27 -8.85
C PRO A 133 52.49 2.56 -9.89
N ARG A 134 51.85 1.93 -10.87
CA ARG A 134 52.56 1.20 -11.92
C ARG A 134 53.44 2.23 -12.60
N SER A 135 54.70 2.28 -12.18
CA SER A 135 55.71 3.20 -12.65
C SER A 135 55.67 3.15 -14.17
N GLY A 136 55.06 4.18 -14.75
CA GLY A 136 55.06 4.43 -16.16
C GLY A 136 56.36 5.13 -16.51
N GLY A 137 57.47 4.41 -16.41
CA GLY A 137 58.73 4.75 -17.06
C GLY A 137 59.30 3.48 -17.65
N PRO A 138 59.50 3.40 -18.97
CA PRO A 138 60.64 4.08 -19.56
C PRO A 138 60.23 4.99 -20.73
N THR A 139 60.94 6.12 -20.82
CA THR A 139 61.45 6.72 -22.06
C THR A 139 61.04 5.98 -23.33
N GLU A 140 60.26 6.68 -24.16
CA GLU A 140 60.14 6.51 -25.61
C GLU A 140 60.62 5.16 -26.18
N LYS A 141 59.69 4.21 -26.37
CA LYS A 141 59.99 3.05 -27.21
C LYS A 141 60.08 3.50 -28.66
N ALA A 142 61.24 3.99 -29.05
CA ALA A 142 61.67 4.06 -30.44
C ALA A 142 61.40 2.68 -31.09
N GLY A 143 60.51 2.64 -32.09
CA GLY A 143 60.16 1.42 -32.82
C GLY A 143 58.70 0.97 -32.75
N ARG A 144 57.80 1.63 -31.97
CA ARG A 144 56.36 1.42 -32.14
C ARG A 144 55.88 2.14 -33.41
N LYS A 145 56.01 1.48 -34.56
CA LYS A 145 55.33 1.90 -35.80
C LYS A 145 53.83 1.95 -35.49
N ARG A 146 53.23 3.14 -35.47
CA ARG A 146 51.76 3.26 -35.55
C ARG A 146 51.36 2.58 -36.85
N LEU A 147 50.57 1.52 -36.78
CA LEU A 147 50.11 0.83 -37.98
C LEU A 147 49.43 1.88 -38.87
N LEU A 148 49.80 1.96 -40.16
CA LEU A 148 49.28 2.97 -41.09
C LEU A 148 47.74 2.93 -41.22
N LEU A 149 47.13 1.81 -40.84
CA LEU A 149 45.69 1.60 -40.86
C LEU A 149 44.97 2.16 -39.63
N THR A 150 45.66 2.45 -38.51
CA THR A 150 45.04 3.06 -37.31
C THR A 150 44.42 4.45 -37.53
N PRO A 151 44.96 5.34 -38.39
CA PRO A 151 44.26 6.58 -38.74
C PRO A 151 43.08 6.38 -39.71
N HIS A 152 43.06 5.30 -40.51
CA HIS A 152 41.96 5.02 -41.45
C HIS A 152 40.79 4.29 -40.79
N LEU A 153 41.12 3.35 -39.90
CA LEU A 153 40.20 2.82 -38.90
C LEU A 153 40.13 3.85 -37.79
N GLY A 154 39.59 5.03 -38.12
CA GLY A 154 39.39 6.13 -37.19
C GLY A 154 38.98 5.53 -35.87
N GLN A 155 39.78 5.76 -34.83
CA GLN A 155 39.53 5.26 -33.49
C GLN A 155 38.04 5.45 -33.27
N SER A 156 37.29 4.35 -33.23
CA SER A 156 35.91 4.39 -32.80
C SER A 156 36.01 4.73 -31.33
N ARG A 157 36.19 6.03 -31.10
CA ARG A 157 36.04 6.70 -29.84
C ARG A 157 34.62 6.30 -29.52
N ALA A 158 34.47 5.27 -28.69
CA ALA A 158 33.26 5.12 -27.91
C ALA A 158 33.00 6.53 -27.39
N ALA A 159 31.96 7.16 -27.95
CA ALA A 159 31.65 8.55 -27.68
C ALA A 159 31.70 8.72 -26.16
N PRO A 160 32.18 9.86 -25.63
CA PRO A 160 32.08 10.12 -24.19
C PRO A 160 30.65 9.78 -23.79
N THR A 161 30.52 8.74 -22.98
CA THR A 161 29.23 8.21 -22.57
C THR A 161 28.66 9.31 -21.70
N VAL A 162 27.84 10.17 -22.33
CA VAL A 162 26.98 11.10 -21.62
C VAL A 162 26.33 10.26 -20.52
N PRO A 163 26.44 10.61 -19.23
CA PRO A 163 25.96 9.75 -18.16
C PRO A 163 24.47 9.49 -18.39
N VAL A 164 24.18 8.31 -18.91
CA VAL A 164 22.83 7.90 -19.24
C VAL A 164 22.16 7.62 -17.90
N SER A 165 21.01 8.26 -17.65
CA SER A 165 20.26 8.00 -16.42
C SER A 165 20.00 6.49 -16.29
N LEU A 166 20.04 5.95 -15.08
CA LEU A 166 19.78 4.52 -14.82
C LEU A 166 18.44 4.07 -15.42
N ALA A 167 17.45 4.97 -15.45
CA ALA A 167 16.16 4.73 -16.10
C ALA A 167 16.29 4.47 -17.61
N ARG A 168 17.05 5.31 -18.33
CA ARG A 168 17.31 5.13 -19.76
C ARG A 168 18.16 3.87 -20.02
N GLN A 169 19.11 3.57 -19.15
CA GLN A 169 19.91 2.33 -19.26
C GLN A 169 19.04 1.07 -19.18
N ARG A 170 18.04 1.04 -18.29
CA ARG A 170 17.08 -0.07 -18.17
C ARG A 170 16.25 -0.26 -19.44
N ILE A 171 15.72 0.83 -20.00
CA ILE A 171 14.94 0.79 -21.24
C ILE A 171 15.78 0.19 -22.38
N VAL A 172 17.01 0.68 -22.56
CA VAL A 172 17.90 0.18 -23.62
C VAL A 172 18.28 -1.29 -23.41
N GLN A 173 18.48 -1.73 -22.16
CA GLN A 173 18.79 -3.13 -21.86
C GLN A 173 17.59 -4.05 -22.13
N GLU A 174 16.38 -3.63 -21.78
CA GLU A 174 15.15 -4.37 -22.06
C GLU A 174 14.89 -4.48 -23.57
N GLU A 175 15.04 -3.38 -24.32
CA GLU A 175 14.94 -3.39 -25.78
C GLU A 175 15.97 -4.35 -26.40
N ARG A 176 17.22 -4.28 -25.92
CA ARG A 176 18.29 -5.20 -26.36
C ARG A 176 17.92 -6.66 -26.10
N ALA A 177 17.38 -6.97 -24.93
CA ALA A 177 16.95 -8.33 -24.59
C ALA A 177 15.82 -8.81 -25.52
N ARG A 178 14.83 -7.97 -25.81
CA ARG A 178 13.72 -8.28 -26.73
C ARG A 178 14.23 -8.56 -28.15
N VAL A 179 15.14 -7.73 -28.66
CA VAL A 179 15.73 -7.92 -30.01
C VAL A 179 16.53 -9.21 -30.09
N ILE A 180 17.33 -9.53 -29.06
CA ILE A 180 18.10 -10.78 -29.03
C ILE A 180 17.19 -12.00 -29.03
N GLN A 181 16.11 -11.98 -28.24
CA GLN A 181 15.14 -13.07 -28.21
C GLN A 181 14.46 -13.25 -29.57
N ALA A 182 13.94 -12.17 -30.16
CA ALA A 182 13.32 -12.21 -31.48
C ALA A 182 14.27 -12.73 -32.56
N TYR A 183 15.53 -12.29 -32.54
CA TYR A 183 16.55 -12.79 -33.45
C TYR A 183 16.80 -14.30 -33.28
N ARG A 184 16.93 -14.78 -32.04
CA ARG A 184 17.08 -16.21 -31.75
C ARG A 184 15.88 -17.01 -32.23
N ASP A 185 14.66 -16.50 -32.06
CA ASP A 185 13.45 -17.16 -32.53
C ASP A 185 13.40 -17.28 -34.05
N ILE A 186 13.77 -16.20 -34.77
CA ILE A 186 13.88 -16.21 -36.22
C ILE A 186 14.92 -17.24 -36.67
N GLN A 187 16.08 -17.30 -36.00
CA GLN A 187 17.12 -18.28 -36.33
C GLN A 187 16.67 -19.71 -36.08
N ARG A 188 15.99 -19.99 -34.95
CA ARG A 188 15.41 -21.31 -34.65
C ARG A 188 14.42 -21.74 -35.72
N ARG A 189 13.51 -20.84 -36.15
CA ARG A 189 12.54 -21.12 -37.21
C ARG A 189 13.22 -21.40 -38.55
N LYS A 190 14.23 -20.62 -38.93
CA LYS A 190 15.02 -20.85 -40.15
C LYS A 190 15.73 -22.21 -40.12
N GLN A 191 16.25 -22.61 -38.97
CA GLN A 191 16.90 -23.91 -38.81
C GLN A 191 15.89 -25.05 -38.95
N GLN A 192 14.73 -24.96 -38.27
CA GLN A 192 13.65 -25.93 -38.38
C GLN A 192 13.14 -26.09 -39.82
N GLN A 193 13.01 -24.99 -40.58
CA GLN A 193 12.65 -25.06 -42.00
C GLN A 193 13.69 -25.79 -42.84
N ARG A 194 14.99 -25.59 -42.57
CA ARG A 194 16.07 -26.31 -43.23
C ARG A 194 16.07 -27.79 -42.88
N ASP A 195 15.82 -28.12 -41.62
CA ASP A 195 15.79 -29.51 -41.15
C ASP A 195 14.55 -30.24 -41.68
N ALA A 196 13.39 -29.58 -41.76
CA ALA A 196 12.20 -30.12 -42.41
C ALA A 196 12.40 -30.36 -43.91
N ALA A 197 13.07 -29.43 -44.61
CA ALA A 197 13.43 -29.61 -46.02
C ALA A 197 14.42 -30.78 -46.24
N ARG A 198 15.30 -31.06 -45.27
CA ARG A 198 16.24 -32.20 -45.30
C ARG A 198 15.60 -33.52 -44.86
N GLY A 199 14.61 -33.48 -43.97
CA GLY A 199 13.87 -34.66 -43.49
C GLY A 199 12.84 -35.21 -44.48
N GLY A 200 12.40 -34.39 -45.45
CA GLY A 200 11.54 -34.83 -46.56
C GLY A 200 12.27 -35.64 -47.66
N THR A 201 13.61 -35.70 -47.61
CA THR A 201 14.45 -36.49 -48.52
C THR A 201 15.05 -37.69 -47.77
N GLN A 202 14.20 -38.59 -47.28
CA GLN A 202 14.63 -39.94 -46.89
C GLN A 202 13.88 -40.95 -47.79
N PRO A 203 14.59 -41.79 -48.55
CA PRO A 203 13.95 -42.77 -49.42
C PRO A 203 13.34 -43.87 -48.57
N SER A 204 12.02 -44.07 -48.68
CA SER A 204 11.31 -45.20 -48.09
C SER A 204 11.86 -46.51 -48.66
N SER A 205 12.79 -47.14 -47.95
CA SER A 205 13.25 -48.49 -48.24
C SER A 205 12.27 -49.52 -47.69
N ARG A 206 12.05 -50.57 -48.50
CA ARG A 206 11.60 -51.94 -48.18
C ARG A 206 10.09 -52.23 -48.19
N VAL A 207 9.70 -53.06 -49.16
CA VAL A 207 8.73 -54.15 -48.95
C VAL A 207 9.52 -55.48 -49.04
N PRO A 208 9.35 -56.41 -48.08
CA PRO A 208 9.98 -57.72 -48.09
C PRO A 208 9.07 -58.79 -48.74
N GLY A 209 9.69 -59.85 -49.26
CA GLY A 209 9.05 -61.17 -49.45
C GLY A 209 8.24 -61.33 -50.72
#